data_AF-A0A5C5PQI2-F1
#
_entry.id   AF-A0A5C5PQI2-F1
#
_cell.length_a   1.000
_cell.length_b   1.000
_cell.length_c   1.000
_cell.angle_alpha   90.00
_cell.angle_beta   90.00
_cell.angle_gamma   90.00
#
_symmetry.space_group_name_H-M   'P 1'
#
loop_
_entity.id
_entity.type
_entity.pdbx_description
1 polymer ?
#
loop_
_entity_poly.entity_id
_entity_poly.type
_entity_poly.pdbx_seq_one_letter_code
_entity_poly.pdbx_strand_id
1 'polypeptide(L)'
;MAPGLHRLEYAYAFPAQPHGTLVTRCDTYRASSDTSSDFLDLELTMIAPNMLPLPATAEKNIYESPENQSAPLRRNKRGVALFERLWPQNSNLTISLANMDEREKALTKANINQWAPHINLKLKFVETPDADIRITSISAPAAGWSRIGKDAKEIPSSEFSMGINFKNDDNKVIRTIQHEFGHALGLDHEHKHPDRTLEFDKEKLYAYAQSVGMSKAETDSQILFKYHQKRLKIKTSDYDKKSIMHYEFASDLLKDGKGIGMNIELSEDDINFIKTLYPRSLPSPAKTAKYFNASATVSKLWPNHSTVTLSLLNMSDAQKKFTQEHIALMQPYINLKLEFIEGPRGDIRIAPTAKGKKSWSAIGTDAKRVHLSKPTMGIDFDSKKKYPSLFMKNLFAQALGFGKQ
;
A
#
# COMPACT_ATOMS: atom_id res chain seq x y z
N MET A 1 -29.47 -24.78 45.90
CA MET A 1 -28.55 -23.64 46.00
C MET A 1 -27.46 -23.82 44.95
N ALA A 2 -26.93 -22.73 44.38
CA ALA A 2 -25.66 -22.71 43.63
C ALA A 2 -24.49 -22.52 44.64
N PRO A 3 -23.19 -22.45 44.25
CA PRO A 3 -22.60 -22.44 42.91
C PRO A 3 -21.35 -23.34 42.70
N GLY A 4 -20.75 -23.29 41.50
CA GLY A 4 -19.41 -23.81 41.22
C GLY A 4 -19.03 -23.71 39.73
N LEU A 5 -17.92 -23.04 39.40
CA LEU A 5 -17.37 -22.99 38.03
C LEU A 5 -16.16 -23.94 37.89
N HIS A 6 -15.88 -24.41 36.68
CA HIS A 6 -14.56 -24.42 36.01
C HIS A 6 -14.79 -24.90 34.55
N ARG A 7 -14.60 -24.06 33.53
CA ARG A 7 -13.33 -23.77 32.83
C ARG A 7 -12.74 -25.01 32.13
N LEU A 8 -13.02 -25.15 30.82
CA LEU A 8 -12.30 -26.07 29.93
C LEU A 8 -11.16 -25.34 29.23
N GLU A 9 -10.02 -26.01 29.12
CA GLU A 9 -8.84 -25.55 28.37
C GLU A 9 -8.70 -26.41 27.12
N TYR A 10 -8.41 -25.79 25.97
CA TYR A 10 -8.04 -26.50 24.74
C TYR A 10 -6.59 -26.17 24.38
N ALA A 11 -5.73 -27.18 24.49
CA ALA A 11 -4.31 -27.07 24.18
C ALA A 11 -4.04 -27.20 22.67
N TYR A 12 -3.00 -26.53 22.20
CA TYR A 12 -2.50 -26.67 20.84
C TYR A 12 -1.76 -28.01 20.67
N ALA A 13 -1.99 -28.70 19.55
CA ALA A 13 -1.17 -29.83 19.11
C ALA A 13 -0.92 -29.75 17.59
N PHE A 14 0.36 -29.77 17.19
CA PHE A 14 0.77 -29.85 15.79
C PHE A 14 0.82 -31.31 15.32
N PRO A 15 0.27 -31.67 14.15
CA PRO A 15 0.52 -32.96 13.53
C PRO A 15 1.79 -32.93 12.67
N ALA A 16 2.74 -33.84 12.93
CA ALA A 16 3.81 -34.19 12.00
C ALA A 16 3.32 -35.28 11.02
N GLN A 17 3.96 -35.40 9.85
CA GLN A 17 3.71 -36.47 8.87
C GLN A 17 4.86 -37.52 8.88
N PRO A 18 4.91 -38.54 7.98
CA PRO A 18 4.15 -39.77 8.19
C PRO A 18 4.97 -41.06 7.97
N HIS A 19 4.53 -42.20 8.52
CA HIS A 19 5.04 -43.53 8.19
C HIS A 19 3.94 -44.61 8.37
N GLY A 20 4.07 -45.77 7.68
CA GLY A 20 3.43 -47.02 8.16
C GLY A 20 2.23 -47.60 7.38
N THR A 21 2.38 -47.75 6.07
CA THR A 21 1.90 -48.87 5.20
C THR A 21 0.82 -49.88 5.67
N LEU A 22 -0.08 -50.22 4.72
CA LEU A 22 -0.68 -51.56 4.43
C LEU A 22 -1.88 -52.12 5.25
N VAL A 23 -3.04 -52.27 4.58
CA VAL A 23 -3.88 -53.51 4.39
C VAL A 23 -5.36 -53.18 4.09
N THR A 24 -5.99 -54.06 3.30
CA THR A 24 -7.41 -54.15 2.82
C THR A 24 -8.52 -53.80 3.83
N ARG A 25 -9.78 -53.54 3.45
CA ARG A 25 -10.60 -54.16 2.36
C ARG A 25 -11.81 -53.28 1.93
N CYS A 26 -12.55 -53.75 0.92
CA CYS A 26 -13.80 -53.17 0.44
C CYS A 26 -14.91 -53.10 1.50
N ASP A 27 -15.88 -52.19 1.32
CA ASP A 27 -17.19 -52.61 0.79
C ASP A 27 -18.00 -51.44 0.20
N THR A 28 -18.98 -51.78 -0.63
CA THR A 28 -19.80 -50.85 -1.42
C THR A 28 -21.20 -50.68 -0.82
N TYR A 29 -21.80 -49.48 -0.91
CA TYR A 29 -23.26 -49.35 -0.99
C TYR A 29 -23.70 -48.23 -1.96
N ARG A 30 -24.96 -48.30 -2.42
CA ARG A 30 -25.49 -47.58 -3.59
C ARG A 30 -26.77 -46.79 -3.25
N ALA A 31 -27.07 -45.77 -4.05
CA ALA A 31 -28.06 -44.72 -3.76
C ALA A 31 -29.54 -45.07 -4.03
N SER A 32 -30.45 -44.39 -3.31
CA SER A 32 -31.88 -44.11 -3.58
C SER A 32 -32.51 -43.38 -2.37
N SER A 33 -33.60 -42.61 -2.42
CA SER A 33 -34.23 -41.71 -3.43
C SER A 33 -35.43 -40.99 -2.75
N ASP A 34 -35.92 -39.88 -3.32
CA ASP A 34 -37.21 -39.20 -2.96
C ASP A 34 -37.36 -38.59 -1.54
N THR A 35 -38.27 -37.64 -1.23
CA THR A 35 -39.32 -36.96 -2.02
C THR A 35 -39.57 -35.51 -1.54
N SER A 36 -39.97 -34.62 -2.46
CA SER A 36 -40.87 -33.43 -2.37
C SER A 36 -40.90 -32.45 -1.15
N SER A 37 -41.08 -31.15 -1.48
CA SER A 37 -41.64 -30.02 -0.66
C SER A 37 -40.92 -29.69 0.65
N ASP A 38 -40.43 -28.46 0.85
CA ASP A 38 -41.26 -27.26 0.97
C ASP A 38 -40.70 -25.98 0.29
N PHE A 39 -41.58 -24.99 0.08
CA PHE A 39 -41.18 -23.61 -0.17
C PHE A 39 -40.80 -22.94 1.16
N LEU A 40 -39.52 -22.60 1.32
CA LEU A 40 -39.02 -21.77 2.42
C LEU A 40 -38.21 -20.60 1.86
N ASP A 41 -38.44 -19.42 2.41
CA ASP A 41 -37.87 -18.16 1.92
C ASP A 41 -36.34 -18.15 2.03
N LEU A 42 -35.67 -17.88 0.91
CA LEU A 42 -34.25 -17.52 0.91
C LEU A 42 -34.09 -16.06 1.38
N GLU A 43 -34.29 -15.81 2.67
CA GLU A 43 -33.61 -14.70 3.35
C GLU A 43 -32.11 -15.04 3.39
N LEU A 44 -31.44 -14.69 2.29
CA LEU A 44 -30.02 -14.93 2.08
C LEU A 44 -29.22 -14.11 3.10
N THR A 45 -28.85 -14.75 4.21
CA THR A 45 -28.08 -14.15 5.28
C THR A 45 -26.66 -13.85 4.79
N MET A 46 -26.48 -12.64 4.28
CA MET A 46 -25.24 -12.10 3.72
C MET A 46 -24.18 -11.89 4.81
N ILE A 47 -23.59 -13.00 5.28
CA ILE A 47 -22.36 -13.00 6.10
C ILE A 47 -21.27 -12.32 5.25
N ALA A 48 -20.80 -11.14 5.64
CA ALA A 48 -19.80 -10.35 4.91
C ALA A 48 -18.38 -10.76 5.35
N PRO A 49 -17.66 -11.66 4.63
CA PRO A 49 -16.51 -12.36 5.21
C PRO A 49 -15.21 -11.56 5.17
N ASN A 50 -15.23 -10.39 4.52
CA ASN A 50 -14.11 -9.45 4.44
C ASN A 50 -13.88 -8.68 5.77
N MET A 51 -14.74 -8.92 6.77
CA MET A 51 -14.68 -8.30 8.11
C MET A 51 -13.85 -9.12 9.11
N LEU A 52 -13.30 -10.26 8.71
CA LEU A 52 -12.41 -11.07 9.55
C LEU A 52 -11.03 -10.38 9.71
N PRO A 53 -10.44 -10.37 10.92
CA PRO A 53 -9.17 -9.69 11.17
C PRO A 53 -7.98 -10.36 10.47
N LEU A 54 -7.00 -9.54 10.09
CA LEU A 54 -5.70 -10.00 9.59
C LEU A 54 -4.96 -10.82 10.68
N PRO A 55 -4.11 -11.80 10.30
CA PRO A 55 -3.26 -12.50 11.27
C PRO A 55 -2.35 -11.51 12.02
N ALA A 56 -2.15 -11.73 13.31
CA ALA A 56 -1.53 -10.76 14.24
C ALA A 56 -0.06 -10.37 13.96
N THR A 57 0.56 -10.92 12.91
CA THR A 57 1.85 -10.48 12.35
C THR A 57 1.72 -9.37 11.29
N ALA A 58 0.49 -8.99 10.92
CA ALA A 58 0.21 -7.95 9.94
C ALA A 58 0.46 -6.53 10.47
N GLU A 59 0.00 -6.21 11.68
CA GLU A 59 -0.02 -4.84 12.21
C GLU A 59 0.63 -4.73 13.60
N LYS A 60 1.77 -4.02 13.68
CA LYS A 60 2.30 -3.50 14.96
C LYS A 60 2.74 -2.04 14.80
N ASN A 61 2.25 -1.21 15.72
CA ASN A 61 2.50 0.23 15.85
C ASN A 61 1.84 1.06 14.70
N ILE A 62 1.21 2.22 14.90
CA ILE A 62 1.22 3.20 16.00
C ILE A 62 -0.19 3.83 16.12
N TYR A 63 -0.78 3.89 17.32
CA TYR A 63 -1.99 4.72 17.57
C TYR A 63 -2.02 5.36 18.96
N GLU A 64 -1.92 6.69 19.00
CA GLU A 64 -2.30 7.53 20.15
C GLU A 64 -3.16 8.73 19.69
N SER A 65 -4.19 9.05 20.48
CA SER A 65 -5.17 10.12 20.26
C SER A 65 -4.82 11.35 21.10
N PRO A 66 -5.09 12.59 20.64
CA PRO A 66 -6.33 13.24 21.10
C PRO A 66 -6.97 14.20 20.04
N GLU A 67 -7.83 15.11 20.51
CA GLU A 67 -9.12 15.46 19.90
C GLU A 67 -9.25 16.76 19.03
N ASN A 68 -10.24 16.71 18.12
CA ASN A 68 -11.24 17.76 17.76
C ASN A 68 -10.88 19.06 16.95
N GLN A 69 -11.96 19.64 16.40
CA GLN A 69 -12.21 20.98 15.81
C GLN A 69 -11.62 21.34 14.42
N SER A 70 -12.23 22.34 13.76
CA SER A 70 -12.61 22.35 12.32
C SER A 70 -12.40 23.75 11.65
N ALA A 71 -12.89 24.12 10.45
CA ALA A 71 -13.61 23.36 9.42
C ALA A 71 -13.12 23.56 7.94
N PRO A 72 -13.52 24.57 7.12
CA PRO A 72 -13.77 24.26 5.69
C PRO A 72 -13.00 25.09 4.63
N LEU A 73 -12.71 24.48 3.48
CA LEU A 73 -12.99 24.99 2.12
C LEU A 73 -12.68 23.93 1.04
N ARG A 74 -13.27 24.07 -0.18
CA ARG A 74 -13.31 23.01 -1.22
C ARG A 74 -12.22 23.12 -2.31
N ARG A 75 -11.62 21.98 -2.69
CA ARG A 75 -11.43 21.56 -4.10
C ARG A 75 -11.19 20.04 -4.20
N ASN A 76 -11.70 19.41 -5.27
CA ASN A 76 -11.89 17.96 -5.42
C ASN A 76 -10.79 17.30 -6.30
N LYS A 77 -10.82 15.98 -6.54
CA LYS A 77 -9.70 15.24 -7.20
C LYS A 77 -9.40 13.79 -6.77
N ARG A 78 -10.32 13.12 -6.08
CA ARG A 78 -10.01 12.62 -4.74
C ARG A 78 -9.25 11.20 -4.61
N GLY A 79 -9.65 10.21 -3.71
CA GLY A 79 -8.97 8.89 -3.29
C GLY A 79 -8.17 8.69 -1.91
N VAL A 80 -7.78 7.46 -1.42
CA VAL A 80 -6.84 7.18 -0.23
C VAL A 80 -5.56 6.36 -0.53
N ALA A 81 -4.36 6.85 -0.14
CA ALA A 81 -3.11 6.05 -0.10
C ALA A 81 -2.09 6.49 0.97
N LEU A 82 -1.14 5.60 1.33
CA LEU A 82 -0.07 5.88 2.31
C LEU A 82 1.23 6.29 1.61
N PHE A 83 1.55 7.59 1.59
CA PHE A 83 2.57 8.15 0.69
C PHE A 83 3.99 7.61 0.92
N GLU A 84 4.35 7.36 2.18
CA GLU A 84 5.67 6.81 2.54
C GLU A 84 5.84 5.33 2.13
N ARG A 85 4.74 4.62 1.83
CA ARG A 85 4.72 3.20 1.43
C ARG A 85 4.72 2.99 -0.09
N LEU A 86 4.56 4.05 -0.88
CA LEU A 86 4.54 3.94 -2.35
C LEU A 86 5.87 3.40 -2.91
N TRP A 87 5.76 2.67 -4.02
CA TRP A 87 6.93 2.21 -4.77
C TRP A 87 7.66 3.38 -5.46
N PRO A 88 8.98 3.26 -5.70
CA PRO A 88 9.70 4.24 -6.52
C PRO A 88 9.08 4.31 -7.93
N GLN A 89 9.00 5.53 -8.47
CA GLN A 89 8.37 5.79 -9.77
C GLN A 89 9.14 5.10 -10.90
N ASN A 90 8.43 4.47 -11.84
CA ASN A 90 9.01 3.70 -12.95
C ASN A 90 9.82 2.45 -12.54
N SER A 91 9.67 1.96 -11.30
CA SER A 91 10.23 0.67 -10.88
C SER A 91 9.73 -0.47 -11.77
N ASN A 92 10.59 -1.47 -11.97
CA ASN A 92 10.12 -2.82 -12.28
C ASN A 92 9.72 -3.46 -10.94
N LEU A 93 8.54 -4.05 -10.86
CA LEU A 93 8.11 -4.84 -9.71
C LEU A 93 8.06 -6.31 -10.11
N THR A 94 8.88 -7.16 -9.49
CA THR A 94 8.79 -8.61 -9.65
C THR A 94 7.68 -9.19 -8.78
N ILE A 95 6.91 -10.11 -9.35
CA ILE A 95 5.74 -10.74 -8.73
C ILE A 95 5.87 -12.25 -8.89
N SER A 96 5.96 -12.98 -7.78
CA SER A 96 5.94 -14.45 -7.80
C SER A 96 4.61 -15.01 -7.29
N LEU A 97 4.18 -16.14 -7.86
CA LEU A 97 2.92 -16.81 -7.56
C LEU A 97 3.20 -18.24 -7.07
N ALA A 98 2.90 -18.51 -5.80
CA ALA A 98 3.18 -19.77 -5.12
C ALA A 98 1.90 -20.50 -4.70
N ASN A 99 2.00 -21.84 -4.60
CA ASN A 99 0.90 -22.70 -4.15
C ASN A 99 -0.41 -22.55 -4.96
N MET A 100 -0.32 -22.09 -6.21
CA MET A 100 -1.45 -21.88 -7.12
C MET A 100 -1.41 -22.86 -8.30
N ASP A 101 -2.57 -23.31 -8.76
CA ASP A 101 -2.75 -23.98 -10.06
C ASP A 101 -2.72 -22.98 -11.25
N GLU A 102 -2.77 -23.47 -12.49
CA GLU A 102 -2.68 -22.60 -13.67
C GLU A 102 -3.95 -21.74 -13.91
N ARG A 103 -5.13 -22.14 -13.43
CA ARG A 103 -6.34 -21.29 -13.44
C ARG A 103 -6.20 -20.18 -12.41
N GLU A 104 -5.81 -20.50 -11.19
CA GLU A 104 -5.54 -19.53 -10.12
C GLU A 104 -4.48 -18.51 -10.59
N LYS A 105 -3.33 -18.98 -11.11
CA LYS A 105 -2.28 -18.12 -11.68
C LYS A 105 -2.79 -17.24 -12.83
N ALA A 106 -3.57 -17.79 -13.76
CA ALA A 106 -4.09 -17.04 -14.90
C ALA A 106 -5.07 -15.95 -14.44
N LEU A 107 -5.99 -16.27 -13.52
CA LEU A 107 -6.94 -15.32 -12.94
C LEU A 107 -6.22 -14.22 -12.15
N THR A 108 -5.19 -14.57 -11.38
CA THR A 108 -4.34 -13.59 -10.69
C THR A 108 -3.59 -12.68 -11.66
N LYS A 109 -2.94 -13.25 -12.69
CA LYS A 109 -2.24 -12.48 -13.73
C LYS A 109 -3.20 -11.55 -14.48
N ALA A 110 -4.41 -11.99 -14.81
CA ALA A 110 -5.41 -11.17 -15.53
C ALA A 110 -5.92 -9.98 -14.70
N ASN A 111 -6.23 -10.19 -13.41
CA ASN A 111 -6.79 -9.16 -12.55
C ASN A 111 -5.74 -8.14 -12.06
N ILE A 112 -4.52 -8.59 -11.75
CA ILE A 112 -3.41 -7.68 -11.42
C ILE A 112 -3.11 -6.73 -12.60
N ASN A 113 -3.18 -7.22 -13.84
CA ASN A 113 -2.91 -6.41 -15.02
C ASN A 113 -3.97 -5.33 -15.32
N GLN A 114 -5.13 -5.31 -14.66
CA GLN A 114 -6.09 -4.20 -14.79
C GLN A 114 -5.51 -2.87 -14.26
N TRP A 115 -4.61 -2.93 -13.27
CA TRP A 115 -3.89 -1.75 -12.78
C TRP A 115 -2.80 -1.26 -13.75
N ALA A 116 -2.22 -2.14 -14.58
CA ALA A 116 -1.03 -1.83 -15.39
C ALA A 116 -1.23 -0.68 -16.41
N PRO A 117 -2.37 -0.55 -17.12
CA PRO A 117 -2.65 0.60 -17.99
C PRO A 117 -2.79 1.95 -17.27
N HIS A 118 -2.74 1.99 -15.93
CA HIS A 118 -3.03 3.19 -15.13
C HIS A 118 -1.83 3.68 -14.31
N ILE A 119 -0.74 2.91 -14.26
CA ILE A 119 0.47 3.18 -13.49
C ILE A 119 1.71 3.33 -14.40
N ASN A 120 2.80 3.88 -13.85
CA ASN A 120 4.12 3.93 -14.49
C ASN A 120 5.06 2.78 -14.07
N LEU A 121 4.62 1.93 -13.15
CA LEU A 121 5.34 0.74 -12.70
C LEU A 121 5.29 -0.36 -13.76
N LYS A 122 6.36 -1.15 -13.88
CA LYS A 122 6.45 -2.28 -14.80
C LYS A 122 6.28 -3.58 -14.03
N LEU A 123 5.07 -4.13 -14.04
CA LEU A 123 4.78 -5.41 -13.40
C LEU A 123 5.45 -6.55 -14.18
N LYS A 124 6.16 -7.44 -13.48
CA LYS A 124 6.88 -8.58 -14.07
C LYS A 124 6.60 -9.84 -13.27
N PHE A 125 5.83 -10.77 -13.84
CA PHE A 125 5.68 -12.09 -13.23
C PHE A 125 6.98 -12.88 -13.41
N VAL A 126 7.42 -13.53 -12.33
CA VAL A 126 8.65 -14.33 -12.27
C VAL A 126 8.37 -15.65 -11.56
N GLU A 127 9.05 -16.71 -12.00
CA GLU A 127 8.95 -18.04 -11.40
C GLU A 127 9.97 -18.25 -10.26
N THR A 128 10.74 -17.20 -9.89
CA THR A 128 11.66 -17.20 -8.74
C THR A 128 10.92 -16.87 -7.44
N PRO A 129 11.25 -17.52 -6.31
CA PRO A 129 10.64 -17.16 -5.01
C PRO A 129 11.07 -15.77 -4.54
N ASP A 130 12.30 -15.35 -4.87
CA ASP A 130 12.77 -13.97 -4.66
C ASP A 130 12.05 -13.02 -5.64
N ALA A 131 11.19 -12.18 -5.08
CA ALA A 131 10.37 -11.20 -5.79
C ALA A 131 9.92 -10.06 -4.85
N ASP A 132 9.69 -8.87 -5.42
CA ASP A 132 9.24 -7.67 -4.71
C ASP A 132 7.87 -7.87 -4.04
N ILE A 133 6.99 -8.64 -4.69
CA ILE A 133 5.66 -9.06 -4.24
C ILE A 133 5.59 -10.59 -4.38
N ARG A 134 5.21 -11.29 -3.31
CA ARG A 134 5.17 -12.77 -3.25
C ARG A 134 3.76 -13.19 -2.84
N ILE A 135 3.00 -13.78 -3.77
CA ILE A 135 1.58 -14.07 -3.60
C ILE A 135 1.38 -15.59 -3.44
N THR A 136 0.56 -16.01 -2.47
CA THR A 136 0.18 -17.42 -2.28
C THR A 136 -1.34 -17.65 -2.37
N SER A 137 -1.76 -18.83 -2.83
CA SER A 137 -3.09 -19.35 -2.48
C SER A 137 -3.16 -19.58 -0.96
N ILE A 138 -4.31 -19.33 -0.32
CA ILE A 138 -4.54 -19.58 1.11
C ILE A 138 -5.82 -20.40 1.33
N SER A 139 -5.78 -21.34 2.28
CA SER A 139 -6.96 -22.04 2.81
C SER A 139 -7.32 -21.49 4.19
N ALA A 140 -7.73 -20.23 4.25
CA ALA A 140 -8.16 -19.53 5.46
C ALA A 140 -9.59 -18.98 5.31
N PRO A 141 -10.33 -18.67 6.39
CA PRO A 141 -11.69 -18.14 6.28
C PRO A 141 -11.78 -16.73 5.65
N ALA A 142 -10.71 -15.94 5.72
CA ALA A 142 -10.62 -14.64 5.05
C ALA A 142 -10.58 -14.78 3.52
N ALA A 143 -11.02 -13.75 2.80
CA ALA A 143 -10.96 -13.70 1.33
C ALA A 143 -9.53 -13.48 0.81
N GLY A 144 -8.78 -12.57 1.43
CA GLY A 144 -7.39 -12.25 1.06
C GLY A 144 -6.69 -11.41 2.13
N TRP A 145 -5.46 -11.03 1.84
CA TRP A 145 -4.68 -10.01 2.57
C TRP A 145 -3.44 -9.60 1.77
N SER A 146 -2.92 -8.38 2.01
CA SER A 146 -1.65 -7.91 1.45
C SER A 146 -0.91 -6.98 2.41
N ARG A 147 0.42 -6.97 2.32
CA ARG A 147 1.25 -5.85 2.80
C ARG A 147 0.98 -4.61 1.95
N ILE A 148 1.06 -3.42 2.56
CA ILE A 148 0.76 -2.16 1.87
C ILE A 148 2.02 -1.62 1.17
N GLY A 149 2.02 -1.61 -0.16
CA GLY A 149 3.10 -1.07 -0.97
C GLY A 149 4.45 -1.74 -0.70
N LYS A 150 5.48 -0.91 -0.52
CA LYS A 150 6.87 -1.34 -0.31
C LYS A 150 7.10 -2.17 0.97
N ASP A 151 6.16 -2.19 1.93
CA ASP A 151 6.24 -2.98 3.16
C ASP A 151 6.39 -4.50 2.85
N ALA A 152 6.04 -4.94 1.64
CA ALA A 152 6.36 -6.26 1.11
C ALA A 152 7.87 -6.60 1.10
N LYS A 153 8.75 -5.59 1.21
CA LYS A 153 10.21 -5.72 1.36
C LYS A 153 10.72 -5.70 2.80
N GLU A 154 9.86 -5.42 3.77
CA GLU A 154 10.25 -5.38 5.19
C GLU A 154 9.99 -6.73 5.91
N ILE A 155 9.29 -7.67 5.24
CA ILE A 155 9.12 -9.06 5.67
C ILE A 155 10.22 -9.99 5.10
N PRO A 156 10.55 -11.11 5.78
CA PRO A 156 11.49 -12.11 5.28
C PRO A 156 11.17 -12.63 3.88
N SER A 157 12.20 -12.96 3.10
CA SER A 157 12.04 -13.50 1.73
C SER A 157 11.33 -14.86 1.68
N SER A 158 11.35 -15.61 2.79
CA SER A 158 10.60 -16.87 2.98
C SER A 158 9.11 -16.67 3.27
N GLU A 159 8.68 -15.45 3.62
CA GLU A 159 7.28 -15.11 3.86
C GLU A 159 6.62 -14.52 2.61
N PHE A 160 5.33 -14.79 2.44
CA PHE A 160 4.50 -14.17 1.40
C PHE A 160 4.08 -12.75 1.79
N SER A 161 4.00 -11.85 0.81
CA SER A 161 3.51 -10.48 0.99
C SER A 161 2.01 -10.34 0.75
N MET A 162 1.37 -11.35 0.16
CA MET A 162 -0.07 -11.38 -0.16
C MET A 162 -0.60 -12.82 -0.14
N GLY A 163 -1.86 -12.99 0.28
CA GLY A 163 -2.59 -14.25 0.20
C GLY A 163 -3.97 -14.08 -0.43
N ILE A 164 -4.41 -15.03 -1.26
CA ILE A 164 -5.72 -15.02 -1.95
C ILE A 164 -6.42 -16.37 -1.72
N ASN A 165 -7.70 -16.35 -1.32
CA ASN A 165 -8.51 -17.54 -1.09
C ASN A 165 -9.42 -17.83 -2.29
N PHE A 166 -9.00 -18.75 -3.15
CA PHE A 166 -9.70 -19.15 -4.37
C PHE A 166 -10.89 -20.11 -4.13
N LYS A 167 -11.25 -20.43 -2.87
CA LYS A 167 -12.44 -21.23 -2.54
C LYS A 167 -13.74 -20.42 -2.48
N ASN A 168 -13.66 -19.12 -2.79
CA ASN A 168 -14.81 -18.25 -3.00
C ASN A 168 -15.31 -18.36 -4.45
N ASP A 169 -16.47 -17.75 -4.75
CA ASP A 169 -16.95 -17.59 -6.12
C ASP A 169 -16.00 -16.72 -6.97
N ASP A 170 -16.02 -16.92 -8.30
CA ASP A 170 -15.11 -16.22 -9.23
C ASP A 170 -15.20 -14.69 -9.10
N ASN A 171 -16.39 -14.10 -8.89
CA ASN A 171 -16.56 -12.65 -8.76
C ASN A 171 -15.88 -12.10 -7.51
N LYS A 172 -16.04 -12.78 -6.37
CA LYS A 172 -15.39 -12.41 -5.11
C LYS A 172 -13.88 -12.64 -5.16
N VAL A 173 -13.40 -13.68 -5.85
CA VAL A 173 -11.97 -13.87 -6.12
C VAL A 173 -11.41 -12.75 -7.02
N ILE A 174 -12.11 -12.39 -8.10
CA ILE A 174 -11.81 -11.26 -9.00
C ILE A 174 -11.69 -9.94 -8.24
N ARG A 175 -12.68 -9.62 -7.39
CA ARG A 175 -12.64 -8.47 -6.48
C ARG A 175 -11.40 -8.52 -5.59
N THR A 176 -11.19 -9.64 -4.91
CA THR A 176 -10.13 -9.78 -3.91
C THR A 176 -8.75 -9.57 -4.54
N ILE A 177 -8.47 -10.16 -5.71
CA ILE A 177 -7.19 -9.95 -6.39
C ILE A 177 -6.96 -8.47 -6.73
N GLN A 178 -7.98 -7.75 -7.21
CA GLN A 178 -7.85 -6.32 -7.51
C GLN A 178 -7.67 -5.46 -6.24
N HIS A 179 -8.39 -5.78 -5.17
CA HIS A 179 -8.34 -5.13 -3.84
C HIS A 179 -6.96 -5.30 -3.19
N GLU A 180 -6.49 -6.55 -3.05
CA GLU A 180 -5.19 -6.85 -2.44
C GLU A 180 -4.03 -6.30 -3.29
N PHE A 181 -4.14 -6.30 -4.62
CA PHE A 181 -3.13 -5.64 -5.45
C PHE A 181 -3.19 -4.10 -5.36
N GLY A 182 -4.34 -3.52 -5.06
CA GLY A 182 -4.45 -2.11 -4.68
C GLY A 182 -3.66 -1.80 -3.40
N HIS A 183 -3.78 -2.64 -2.37
CA HIS A 183 -2.91 -2.57 -1.19
C HIS A 183 -1.43 -2.75 -1.56
N ALA A 184 -1.08 -3.74 -2.39
CA ALA A 184 0.30 -3.93 -2.87
C ALA A 184 0.83 -2.75 -3.70
N LEU A 185 -0.02 -1.88 -4.24
CA LEU A 185 0.36 -0.60 -4.88
C LEU A 185 0.46 0.58 -3.90
N GLY A 186 0.05 0.39 -2.63
CA GLY A 186 0.14 1.38 -1.55
C GLY A 186 -1.17 2.11 -1.23
N LEU A 187 -2.30 1.63 -1.75
CA LEU A 187 -3.64 2.09 -1.35
C LEU A 187 -4.00 1.60 0.05
N ASP A 188 -4.91 2.30 0.72
CA ASP A 188 -5.55 1.85 1.96
C ASP A 188 -7.07 1.87 1.77
N HIS A 189 -7.80 1.33 2.74
CA HIS A 189 -9.22 1.11 2.67
C HIS A 189 -10.01 2.40 2.54
N GLU A 190 -10.97 2.41 1.61
CA GLU A 190 -11.77 3.60 1.32
C GLU A 190 -12.77 3.93 2.44
N HIS A 191 -13.07 2.98 3.35
CA HIS A 191 -13.78 3.31 4.59
C HIS A 191 -12.89 3.98 5.64
N LYS A 192 -11.55 3.85 5.60
CA LYS A 192 -10.65 4.62 6.49
C LYS A 192 -10.48 6.08 6.01
N HIS A 193 -11.11 6.46 4.89
CA HIS A 193 -11.07 7.80 4.28
C HIS A 193 -11.52 8.93 5.25
N PRO A 194 -10.81 10.07 5.36
CA PRO A 194 -11.15 11.17 6.27
C PRO A 194 -12.57 11.74 6.06
N ASP A 195 -12.99 11.84 4.80
CA ASP A 195 -14.29 12.38 4.40
C ASP A 195 -15.38 11.27 4.27
N ARG A 196 -15.16 10.02 4.76
CA ARG A 196 -16.18 8.94 4.75
C ARG A 196 -17.51 9.44 5.30
N THR A 197 -18.60 9.30 4.54
CA THR A 197 -19.95 9.76 4.91
C THR A 197 -20.85 8.69 5.56
N LEU A 198 -20.36 7.45 5.72
CA LEU A 198 -21.12 6.37 6.37
C LEU A 198 -21.37 6.66 7.85
N GLU A 199 -22.65 6.68 8.23
CA GLU A 199 -23.10 6.64 9.62
C GLU A 199 -23.46 5.20 10.02
N PHE A 200 -22.57 4.56 10.76
CA PHE A 200 -22.81 3.22 11.30
C PHE A 200 -23.84 3.23 12.43
N ASP A 201 -24.74 2.24 12.40
CA ASP A 201 -25.40 1.76 13.61
C ASP A 201 -24.34 1.01 14.45
N LYS A 202 -23.85 1.67 15.50
CA LYS A 202 -22.77 1.11 16.31
C LYS A 202 -23.20 -0.12 17.11
N GLU A 203 -24.46 -0.21 17.51
CA GLU A 203 -24.93 -1.33 18.33
C GLU A 203 -24.96 -2.61 17.49
N LYS A 204 -25.60 -2.53 16.32
CA LYS A 204 -25.62 -3.63 15.34
C LYS A 204 -24.21 -3.95 14.82
N LEU A 205 -23.36 -2.95 14.59
CA LEU A 205 -21.98 -3.18 14.14
C LEU A 205 -21.15 -3.92 15.19
N TYR A 206 -21.22 -3.55 16.48
CA TYR A 206 -20.49 -4.27 17.52
C TYR A 206 -21.05 -5.69 17.73
N ALA A 207 -22.37 -5.88 17.64
CA ALA A 207 -23.00 -7.20 17.71
C ALA A 207 -22.58 -8.12 16.55
N TYR A 208 -22.56 -7.59 15.32
CA TYR A 208 -22.05 -8.30 14.13
C TYR A 208 -20.55 -8.61 14.25
N ALA A 209 -19.74 -7.64 14.67
CA ALA A 209 -18.31 -7.84 14.86
C ALA A 209 -18.03 -8.94 15.89
N GLN A 210 -18.78 -8.95 17.00
CA GLN A 210 -18.67 -9.98 18.03
C GLN A 210 -19.07 -11.37 17.52
N SER A 211 -20.08 -11.49 16.65
CA SER A 211 -20.49 -12.80 16.10
C SER A 211 -19.46 -13.39 15.12
N VAL A 212 -18.64 -12.55 14.47
CA VAL A 212 -17.47 -12.98 13.68
C VAL A 212 -16.15 -12.99 14.48
N GLY A 213 -16.22 -12.89 15.82
CA GLY A 213 -15.07 -13.04 16.72
C GLY A 213 -14.20 -11.79 16.91
N MET A 214 -14.59 -10.64 16.37
CA MET A 214 -13.87 -9.37 16.51
C MET A 214 -14.30 -8.63 17.78
N SER A 215 -13.35 -8.13 18.57
CA SER A 215 -13.66 -7.32 19.75
C SER A 215 -14.12 -5.91 19.41
N LYS A 216 -14.72 -5.22 20.39
CA LYS A 216 -15.08 -3.80 20.27
C LYS A 216 -13.88 -2.92 19.91
N ALA A 217 -12.71 -3.18 20.49
CA ALA A 217 -11.49 -2.39 20.26
C ALA A 217 -10.96 -2.57 18.83
N GLU A 218 -11.04 -3.78 18.28
CA GLU A 218 -10.72 -4.07 16.87
C GLU A 218 -11.77 -3.48 15.92
N THR A 219 -13.06 -3.47 16.31
CA THR A 219 -14.11 -2.79 15.55
C THR A 219 -13.85 -1.28 15.48
N ASP A 220 -13.45 -0.69 16.60
CA ASP A 220 -13.11 0.73 16.70
C ASP A 220 -11.86 1.08 15.86
N SER A 221 -10.84 0.21 15.80
CA SER A 221 -9.59 0.46 15.05
C SER A 221 -9.61 0.07 13.56
N GLN A 222 -10.34 -0.98 13.17
CA GLN A 222 -10.37 -1.45 11.79
C GLN A 222 -11.52 -0.86 10.95
N ILE A 223 -12.70 -0.68 11.56
CA ILE A 223 -13.92 -0.31 10.82
C ILE A 223 -14.32 1.14 11.10
N LEU A 224 -14.46 1.50 12.38
CA LEU A 224 -14.95 2.84 12.73
C LEU A 224 -13.88 3.92 12.58
N PHE A 225 -12.59 3.58 12.70
CA PHE A 225 -11.45 4.46 12.45
C PHE A 225 -11.57 5.23 11.12
N LYS A 226 -11.11 6.48 11.14
CA LYS A 226 -10.94 7.35 9.98
C LYS A 226 -9.65 8.14 10.14
N TYR A 227 -8.93 8.34 9.05
CA TYR A 227 -7.79 9.25 9.05
C TYR A 227 -8.19 10.71 9.34
N HIS A 228 -7.29 11.48 9.94
CA HIS A 228 -7.50 12.91 10.22
C HIS A 228 -6.71 13.80 9.25
N GLN A 229 -7.40 14.75 8.61
CA GLN A 229 -6.84 15.71 7.63
C GLN A 229 -5.65 16.56 8.13
N LYS A 230 -5.37 16.57 9.44
CA LYS A 230 -4.27 17.34 10.07
C LYS A 230 -2.98 16.52 10.31
N ARG A 231 -2.96 15.20 10.02
CA ARG A 231 -1.80 14.30 10.26
C ARG A 231 -1.25 13.65 8.96
N LEU A 232 -1.32 14.34 7.83
CA LEU A 232 -1.15 13.75 6.49
C LEU A 232 0.29 13.35 6.09
N LYS A 233 0.75 12.21 6.58
CA LYS A 233 1.72 11.32 5.87
C LYS A 233 1.07 10.49 4.75
N ILE A 234 -0.22 10.70 4.56
CA ILE A 234 -1.09 9.95 3.65
C ILE A 234 -1.49 10.89 2.52
N LYS A 235 -1.53 10.37 1.29
CA LYS A 235 -2.14 11.06 0.17
C LYS A 235 -3.61 10.68 0.16
N THR A 236 -4.37 11.33 1.03
CA THR A 236 -5.84 11.23 1.08
C THR A 236 -6.48 12.39 0.39
N SER A 237 -7.75 12.16 0.14
CA SER A 237 -8.33 12.86 -0.94
C SER A 237 -9.93 12.84 -0.83
N ASP A 238 -10.77 12.25 -1.72
CA ASP A 238 -12.29 12.27 -1.76
C ASP A 238 -12.79 10.84 -1.55
N TYR A 239 -13.98 10.70 -0.94
CA TYR A 239 -14.61 9.42 -0.59
C TYR A 239 -15.42 8.79 -1.75
N ASP A 240 -15.02 7.61 -2.23
CA ASP A 240 -15.76 6.84 -3.25
C ASP A 240 -16.42 5.55 -2.70
N LYS A 241 -17.76 5.49 -2.80
CA LYS A 241 -18.54 4.29 -2.44
C LYS A 241 -18.37 3.12 -3.43
N LYS A 242 -17.92 3.37 -4.66
CA LYS A 242 -17.71 2.38 -5.72
C LYS A 242 -16.27 1.86 -5.81
N SER A 243 -15.35 2.40 -5.01
CA SER A 243 -13.94 2.01 -5.05
C SER A 243 -13.78 0.51 -4.79
N ILE A 244 -12.88 -0.12 -5.55
CA ILE A 244 -12.45 -1.49 -5.30
C ILE A 244 -11.87 -1.64 -3.88
N MET A 245 -11.28 -0.56 -3.34
CA MET A 245 -10.71 -0.49 -1.99
C MET A 245 -11.76 -0.31 -0.88
N HIS A 246 -13.05 -0.28 -1.21
CA HIS A 246 -14.12 -0.16 -0.23
C HIS A 246 -14.53 -1.54 0.34
N TYR A 247 -14.75 -1.60 1.65
CA TYR A 247 -15.36 -2.74 2.33
C TYR A 247 -16.86 -2.85 2.06
N GLU A 248 -17.35 -4.08 2.00
CA GLU A 248 -18.78 -4.37 1.94
C GLU A 248 -19.43 -4.12 3.32
N PHE A 249 -20.58 -3.44 3.33
CA PHE A 249 -21.34 -3.18 4.55
C PHE A 249 -22.83 -3.37 4.25
N ALA A 250 -23.48 -4.31 4.95
CA ALA A 250 -24.93 -4.52 4.82
C ALA A 250 -25.72 -3.26 5.20
N SER A 251 -26.92 -3.11 4.61
CA SER A 251 -27.89 -2.03 4.90
C SER A 251 -28.04 -1.79 6.40
N ASP A 252 -28.19 -2.87 7.15
CA ASP A 252 -28.60 -2.88 8.55
C ASP A 252 -27.51 -2.39 9.50
N LEU A 253 -26.25 -2.36 9.04
CA LEU A 253 -25.12 -1.80 9.79
C LEU A 253 -25.03 -0.27 9.65
N LEU A 254 -25.88 0.35 8.81
CA LEU A 254 -25.86 1.78 8.48
C LEU A 254 -27.21 2.44 8.78
N LYS A 255 -27.19 3.60 9.43
CA LYS A 255 -28.42 4.29 9.88
C LYS A 255 -29.35 4.74 8.77
N ASP A 256 -28.82 4.97 7.57
CA ASP A 256 -29.61 5.40 6.41
C ASP A 256 -30.05 4.23 5.51
N GLY A 257 -29.75 2.99 5.90
CA GLY A 257 -30.04 1.76 5.17
C GLY A 257 -29.23 1.55 3.89
N LYS A 258 -28.36 2.48 3.49
CA LYS A 258 -27.69 2.45 2.18
C LYS A 258 -26.35 1.74 2.24
N GLY A 259 -26.45 0.41 2.34
CA GLY A 259 -25.36 -0.54 2.30
C GLY A 259 -24.39 -0.32 1.14
N ILE A 260 -23.16 -0.81 1.31
CA ILE A 260 -22.13 -0.87 0.27
C ILE A 260 -22.02 -2.32 -0.18
N GLY A 261 -22.37 -2.57 -1.44
CA GLY A 261 -22.28 -3.89 -2.06
C GLY A 261 -20.87 -4.24 -2.54
N MET A 262 -20.75 -5.44 -3.13
CA MET A 262 -19.50 -5.96 -3.67
C MET A 262 -19.09 -5.22 -4.96
N ASN A 263 -18.18 -4.25 -4.83
CA ASN A 263 -17.52 -3.63 -5.99
C ASN A 263 -16.53 -4.64 -6.61
N ILE A 264 -16.69 -5.00 -7.89
CA ILE A 264 -15.90 -6.07 -8.57
C ILE A 264 -14.92 -5.55 -9.65
N GLU A 265 -14.92 -4.26 -9.91
CA GLU A 265 -14.08 -3.59 -10.93
C GLU A 265 -13.45 -2.32 -10.34
N LEU A 266 -12.36 -1.85 -10.95
CA LEU A 266 -11.74 -0.56 -10.61
C LEU A 266 -12.69 0.60 -10.96
N SER A 267 -12.99 1.48 -10.00
CA SER A 267 -13.82 2.66 -10.26
C SER A 267 -13.09 3.70 -11.12
N GLU A 268 -13.82 4.65 -11.74
CA GLU A 268 -13.15 5.76 -12.46
C GLU A 268 -12.26 6.59 -11.52
N ASP A 269 -12.64 6.71 -10.23
CA ASP A 269 -11.85 7.42 -9.24
C ASP A 269 -10.68 6.60 -8.68
N ASP A 270 -10.77 5.26 -8.57
CA ASP A 270 -9.58 4.40 -8.35
C ASP A 270 -8.56 4.61 -9.47
N ILE A 271 -9.04 4.51 -10.71
CA ILE A 271 -8.27 4.65 -11.94
C ILE A 271 -7.68 6.08 -12.05
N ASN A 272 -8.41 7.12 -11.65
CA ASN A 272 -7.92 8.49 -11.68
C ASN A 272 -6.95 8.79 -10.53
N PHE A 273 -7.18 8.23 -9.35
CA PHE A 273 -6.32 8.41 -8.18
C PHE A 273 -4.98 7.71 -8.33
N ILE A 274 -4.96 6.44 -8.78
CA ILE A 274 -3.73 5.67 -8.99
C ILE A 274 -2.82 6.32 -10.05
N LYS A 275 -3.39 6.94 -11.11
CA LYS A 275 -2.65 7.77 -12.08
C LYS A 275 -1.95 8.97 -11.42
N THR A 276 -2.43 9.46 -10.27
CA THR A 276 -1.73 10.52 -9.51
C THR A 276 -0.62 9.97 -8.61
N LEU A 277 -0.65 8.69 -8.25
CA LEU A 277 0.38 8.03 -7.45
C LEU A 277 1.53 7.56 -8.35
N TYR A 278 1.22 7.09 -9.56
CA TYR A 278 2.16 6.56 -10.54
C TYR A 278 1.94 7.15 -11.95
N PRO A 279 2.11 8.47 -12.15
CA PRO A 279 1.83 9.15 -13.43
C PRO A 279 2.68 8.63 -14.59
N ARG A 280 2.02 8.14 -15.65
CA ARG A 280 2.65 7.62 -16.88
C ARG A 280 3.46 8.66 -17.67
N SER A 281 3.11 9.94 -17.56
CA SER A 281 3.96 11.03 -18.03
C SER A 281 4.69 11.66 -16.85
N LEU A 282 6.03 11.70 -16.94
CA LEU A 282 6.81 12.54 -16.04
C LEU A 282 6.35 14.01 -16.17
N PRO A 283 6.34 14.80 -15.08
CA PRO A 283 5.94 16.21 -15.14
C PRO A 283 6.77 16.99 -16.15
N SER A 284 6.18 17.98 -16.83
CA SER A 284 6.97 18.92 -17.63
C SER A 284 7.86 19.79 -16.73
N PRO A 285 9.01 20.30 -17.22
CA PRO A 285 9.89 21.18 -16.43
C PRO A 285 9.16 22.36 -15.77
N ALA A 286 8.11 22.91 -16.41
CA ALA A 286 7.27 23.96 -15.82
C ALA A 286 6.44 23.49 -14.60
N LYS A 287 5.97 22.22 -14.60
CA LYS A 287 5.30 21.61 -13.42
C LYS A 287 6.32 21.35 -12.30
N THR A 288 7.52 20.87 -12.65
CA THR A 288 8.63 20.67 -11.69
C THR A 288 9.07 21.99 -11.04
N ALA A 289 9.27 23.03 -11.84
CA ALA A 289 9.55 24.40 -11.37
C ALA A 289 8.47 24.91 -10.40
N LYS A 290 7.18 24.73 -10.74
CA LYS A 290 6.05 25.09 -9.87
C LYS A 290 6.04 24.30 -8.55
N TYR A 291 6.35 23.00 -8.57
CA TYR A 291 6.45 22.21 -7.33
C TYR A 291 7.56 22.70 -6.41
N PHE A 292 8.71 23.11 -6.97
CA PHE A 292 9.84 23.63 -6.20
C PHE A 292 9.69 25.09 -5.78
N ASN A 293 8.68 25.83 -6.29
CA ASN A 293 8.59 27.29 -6.19
C ASN A 293 9.88 27.98 -6.67
N ALA A 294 10.29 27.60 -7.87
CA ALA A 294 11.60 27.86 -8.45
C ALA A 294 11.49 28.21 -9.94
N SER A 295 12.51 28.88 -10.48
CA SER A 295 12.67 29.10 -11.93
C SER A 295 13.67 28.11 -12.53
N ALA A 296 13.42 27.69 -13.76
CA ALA A 296 14.26 26.71 -14.47
C ALA A 296 15.32 27.41 -15.32
N THR A 297 16.61 27.23 -15.02
CA THR A 297 17.69 27.72 -15.88
C THR A 297 17.91 26.71 -17.00
N VAL A 298 17.30 26.93 -18.17
CA VAL A 298 17.18 25.92 -19.25
C VAL A 298 18.53 25.29 -19.63
N SER A 299 19.60 26.08 -19.75
CA SER A 299 20.96 25.59 -20.06
C SER A 299 21.65 24.79 -18.95
N LYS A 300 21.01 24.65 -17.79
CA LYS A 300 21.47 23.88 -16.61
C LYS A 300 20.61 22.66 -16.33
N LEU A 301 19.43 22.55 -16.94
CA LEU A 301 18.56 21.39 -16.75
C LEU A 301 19.23 20.11 -17.27
N TRP A 302 18.95 19.00 -16.60
CA TRP A 302 19.26 17.67 -17.13
C TRP A 302 18.35 17.37 -18.34
N PRO A 303 18.80 16.57 -19.33
CA PRO A 303 18.00 16.26 -20.51
C PRO A 303 16.65 15.63 -20.12
N ASN A 304 15.57 16.06 -20.76
CA ASN A 304 14.23 15.66 -20.34
C ASN A 304 14.04 14.14 -20.37
N HIS A 305 13.45 13.58 -19.31
CA HIS A 305 13.28 12.14 -19.08
C HIS A 305 14.59 11.32 -18.93
N SER A 306 15.77 11.93 -18.83
CA SER A 306 17.00 11.17 -18.59
C SER A 306 17.02 10.53 -17.20
N THR A 307 17.81 9.46 -17.05
CA THR A 307 18.33 9.08 -15.74
C THR A 307 19.31 10.16 -15.25
N VAL A 308 19.30 10.43 -13.95
CA VAL A 308 20.33 11.17 -13.23
C VAL A 308 20.74 10.30 -12.05
N THR A 309 22.02 9.95 -11.98
CA THR A 309 22.55 9.02 -10.96
C THR A 309 22.98 9.73 -9.68
N LEU A 310 22.83 9.06 -8.53
CA LEU A 310 23.07 9.64 -7.21
C LEU A 310 24.05 8.79 -6.38
N SER A 311 25.14 9.40 -5.93
CA SER A 311 26.07 8.80 -4.95
C SER A 311 25.93 9.49 -3.59
N LEU A 312 25.96 8.69 -2.52
CA LEU A 312 25.92 9.15 -1.12
C LEU A 312 27.31 8.97 -0.48
N LEU A 313 28.04 10.06 -0.30
CA LEU A 313 29.46 10.07 0.06
C LEU A 313 29.66 10.38 1.54
N ASN A 314 30.35 9.50 2.27
CA ASN A 314 30.77 9.71 3.67
C ASN A 314 29.59 10.02 4.63
N MET A 315 28.44 9.40 4.38
CA MET A 315 27.20 9.57 5.15
C MET A 315 26.99 8.38 6.09
N SER A 316 26.48 8.62 7.30
CA SER A 316 25.97 7.54 8.17
C SER A 316 24.66 6.97 7.61
N ASP A 317 24.28 5.75 7.99
CA ASP A 317 23.09 5.10 7.41
C ASP A 317 21.77 5.83 7.71
N ALA A 318 21.69 6.51 8.86
CA ALA A 318 20.59 7.43 9.17
C ALA A 318 20.54 8.64 8.22
N GLN A 319 21.70 9.20 7.84
CA GLN A 319 21.78 10.28 6.84
C GLN A 319 21.46 9.77 5.43
N LYS A 320 21.91 8.55 5.07
CA LYS A 320 21.56 7.90 3.79
C LYS A 320 20.04 7.73 3.69
N LYS A 321 19.43 7.05 4.68
CA LYS A 321 17.98 6.79 4.76
C LYS A 321 17.17 8.08 4.64
N PHE A 322 17.46 9.09 5.47
CA PHE A 322 16.82 10.41 5.41
C PHE A 322 16.89 11.02 3.99
N THR A 323 18.06 10.94 3.35
CA THR A 323 18.31 11.55 2.03
C THR A 323 17.56 10.80 0.92
N GLN A 324 17.56 9.47 0.97
CA GLN A 324 16.86 8.60 0.03
C GLN A 324 15.34 8.77 0.14
N GLU A 325 14.81 8.78 1.36
CA GLU A 325 13.40 9.03 1.65
C GLU A 325 12.96 10.39 1.09
N HIS A 326 13.65 11.48 1.46
CA HIS A 326 13.29 12.83 1.01
C HIS A 326 13.37 13.00 -0.51
N ILE A 327 14.33 12.34 -1.19
CA ILE A 327 14.40 12.35 -2.65
C ILE A 327 13.25 11.55 -3.27
N ALA A 328 12.88 10.40 -2.70
CA ALA A 328 11.72 9.64 -3.15
C ALA A 328 10.41 10.45 -3.02
N LEU A 329 10.24 11.27 -1.97
CA LEU A 329 9.09 12.17 -1.82
C LEU A 329 8.98 13.21 -2.97
N MET A 330 10.10 13.55 -3.61
CA MET A 330 10.16 14.54 -4.69
C MET A 330 10.06 13.91 -6.09
N GLN A 331 10.42 12.63 -6.26
CA GLN A 331 10.45 11.94 -7.55
C GLN A 331 9.14 12.05 -8.37
N PRO A 332 7.91 11.97 -7.82
CA PRO A 332 6.67 12.15 -8.60
C PRO A 332 6.49 13.54 -9.23
N TYR A 333 7.30 14.53 -8.82
CA TYR A 333 7.23 15.92 -9.26
C TYR A 333 8.37 16.32 -10.22
N ILE A 334 9.28 15.39 -10.52
CA ILE A 334 10.53 15.63 -11.26
C ILE A 334 10.48 14.99 -12.66
N ASN A 335 10.99 15.70 -13.67
CA ASN A 335 10.93 15.31 -15.08
C ASN A 335 12.02 14.28 -15.51
N LEU A 336 12.59 13.53 -14.56
CA LEU A 336 13.83 12.75 -14.67
C LEU A 336 13.71 11.46 -13.85
N LYS A 337 14.36 10.36 -14.25
CA LYS A 337 14.51 9.16 -13.40
C LYS A 337 15.68 9.37 -12.45
N LEU A 338 15.48 9.22 -11.15
CA LEU A 338 16.53 9.30 -10.13
C LEU A 338 16.97 7.90 -9.73
N GLU A 339 18.27 7.64 -9.72
CA GLU A 339 18.82 6.31 -9.51
C GLU A 339 20.03 6.36 -8.57
N PHE A 340 19.88 5.84 -7.35
CA PHE A 340 20.99 5.70 -6.42
C PHE A 340 21.92 4.59 -6.89
N ILE A 341 23.22 4.87 -6.95
CA ILE A 341 24.25 3.92 -7.37
C ILE A 341 25.29 3.72 -6.28
N GLU A 342 25.92 2.55 -6.28
CA GLU A 342 27.07 2.28 -5.43
C GLU A 342 28.33 2.98 -5.93
N GLY A 343 29.26 3.27 -5.00
CA GLY A 343 30.49 4.01 -5.30
C GLY A 343 30.26 5.51 -5.58
N PRO A 344 31.34 6.25 -5.90
CA PRO A 344 31.34 7.70 -5.82
C PRO A 344 31.01 8.45 -7.12
N ARG A 345 30.73 7.76 -8.23
CA ARG A 345 30.76 8.34 -9.59
C ARG A 345 29.42 8.88 -10.13
N GLY A 346 28.40 9.05 -9.28
CA GLY A 346 27.10 9.56 -9.69
C GLY A 346 27.14 10.98 -10.28
N ASP A 347 26.13 11.34 -11.06
CA ASP A 347 25.90 12.68 -11.59
C ASP A 347 25.76 13.70 -10.44
N ILE A 348 24.92 13.38 -9.46
CA ILE A 348 24.74 14.12 -8.21
C ILE A 348 25.45 13.37 -7.08
N ARG A 349 26.36 14.04 -6.38
CA ARG A 349 27.23 13.44 -5.36
C ARG A 349 27.00 14.16 -4.05
N ILE A 350 26.21 13.55 -3.18
CA ILE A 350 25.71 14.15 -1.94
C ILE A 350 26.66 13.80 -0.80
N ALA A 351 27.05 14.78 0.02
CA ALA A 351 27.87 14.56 1.21
C ALA A 351 27.41 15.43 2.39
N PRO A 352 27.74 15.08 3.64
CA PRO A 352 27.64 16.00 4.76
C PRO A 352 28.61 17.17 4.57
N THR A 353 28.20 18.39 4.91
CA THR A 353 29.15 19.52 5.00
C THR A 353 30.02 19.40 6.24
N ALA A 354 31.27 19.90 6.16
CA ALA A 354 32.10 20.06 7.35
C ALA A 354 31.40 20.95 8.41
N LYS A 355 31.61 20.62 9.69
CA LYS A 355 30.95 21.27 10.84
C LYS A 355 31.02 22.80 10.76
N GLY A 356 29.86 23.47 10.83
CA GLY A 356 29.75 24.93 10.73
C GLY A 356 29.79 25.52 9.31
N LYS A 357 29.94 24.71 8.25
CA LYS A 357 29.73 25.17 6.86
C LYS A 357 28.24 25.10 6.50
N LYS A 358 27.77 26.00 5.65
CA LYS A 358 26.39 26.02 5.15
C LYS A 358 26.20 24.97 4.05
N SER A 359 25.01 24.38 3.97
CA SER A 359 24.58 23.55 2.84
C SER A 359 24.67 24.29 1.51
N TRP A 360 24.97 23.57 0.43
CA TRP A 360 25.18 24.13 -0.91
C TRP A 360 24.90 23.08 -2.00
N SER A 361 24.70 23.51 -3.24
CA SER A 361 24.43 22.63 -4.38
C SER A 361 24.99 23.21 -5.69
N ALA A 362 25.54 22.36 -6.55
CA ALA A 362 25.87 22.72 -7.94
C ALA A 362 24.58 22.83 -8.76
N ILE A 363 24.50 23.80 -9.68
CA ILE A 363 23.25 24.07 -10.41
C ILE A 363 23.13 23.13 -11.62
N GLY A 364 22.37 22.05 -11.44
CA GLY A 364 22.04 21.10 -12.50
C GLY A 364 23.25 20.45 -13.13
N THR A 365 23.33 20.48 -14.46
CA THR A 365 24.43 19.90 -15.25
C THR A 365 25.81 20.50 -14.96
N ASP A 366 25.91 21.61 -14.22
CA ASP A 366 27.19 22.13 -13.71
C ASP A 366 27.89 21.13 -12.77
N ALA A 367 27.14 20.19 -12.17
CA ALA A 367 27.68 19.04 -11.45
C ALA A 367 28.68 18.19 -12.27
N LYS A 368 28.55 18.19 -13.62
CA LYS A 368 29.48 17.50 -14.54
C LYS A 368 30.84 18.17 -14.67
N ARG A 369 30.98 19.45 -14.30
CA ARG A 369 32.29 20.16 -14.27
C ARG A 369 33.05 19.97 -12.96
N VAL A 370 32.41 19.39 -11.95
CA VAL A 370 33.06 19.07 -10.66
C VAL A 370 33.74 17.71 -10.78
N HIS A 371 34.98 17.60 -10.27
CA HIS A 371 35.74 16.36 -10.28
C HIS A 371 34.98 15.19 -9.61
N LEU A 372 35.10 13.97 -10.17
CA LEU A 372 34.31 12.81 -9.75
C LEU A 372 34.52 12.40 -8.28
N SER A 373 35.70 12.66 -7.71
CA SER A 373 35.99 12.39 -6.29
C SER A 373 35.53 13.48 -5.31
N LYS A 374 34.83 14.52 -5.79
CA LYS A 374 34.30 15.62 -4.97
C LYS A 374 32.76 15.61 -5.00
N PRO A 375 32.09 15.96 -3.89
CA PRO A 375 30.63 16.12 -3.88
C PRO A 375 30.20 17.25 -4.81
N THR A 376 28.95 17.20 -5.26
CA THR A 376 28.27 18.26 -6.00
C THR A 376 27.10 18.86 -5.22
N MET A 377 26.69 18.24 -4.11
CA MET A 377 25.75 18.81 -3.15
C MET A 377 26.23 18.53 -1.71
N GLY A 378 26.27 19.55 -0.88
CA GLY A 378 26.60 19.47 0.55
C GLY A 378 25.37 19.74 1.41
N ILE A 379 25.06 18.82 2.33
CA ILE A 379 23.98 18.98 3.31
C ILE A 379 24.57 19.19 4.71
N ASP A 380 24.20 20.28 5.37
CA ASP A 380 24.41 20.43 6.81
C ASP A 380 23.31 19.71 7.59
N PHE A 381 23.72 18.71 8.38
CA PHE A 381 22.85 17.87 9.20
C PHE A 381 22.81 18.29 10.69
N ASP A 382 23.36 19.46 11.08
CA ASP A 382 23.32 19.93 12.47
C ASP A 382 21.88 20.00 13.02
N SER A 383 21.64 19.25 14.11
CA SER A 383 20.32 19.08 14.74
C SER A 383 19.73 20.35 15.33
N LYS A 384 20.51 21.44 15.45
CA LYS A 384 20.01 22.75 15.89
C LYS A 384 19.18 23.47 14.81
N LYS A 385 19.13 22.96 13.57
CA LYS A 385 18.33 23.55 12.48
C LYS A 385 16.92 22.97 12.41
N LYS A 386 15.93 23.83 12.60
CA LYS A 386 14.51 23.48 12.80
C LYS A 386 13.82 22.77 11.62
N TYR A 387 14.38 22.80 10.39
CA TYR A 387 13.72 22.29 9.16
C TYR A 387 14.69 21.70 8.10
N PRO A 388 15.42 20.59 8.37
CA PRO A 388 16.36 20.02 7.41
C PRO A 388 15.70 19.54 6.09
N SER A 389 14.45 19.07 6.15
CA SER A 389 13.65 18.64 5.00
C SER A 389 13.39 19.77 3.99
N LEU A 390 13.12 20.99 4.47
CA LEU A 390 12.93 22.16 3.60
C LEU A 390 14.24 22.59 2.93
N PHE A 391 15.37 22.49 3.63
CA PHE A 391 16.68 22.69 2.99
C PHE A 391 16.94 21.63 1.93
N MET A 392 16.66 20.35 2.21
CA MET A 392 16.84 19.25 1.26
C MET A 392 16.06 19.50 -0.05
N LYS A 393 14.79 19.90 0.04
CA LYS A 393 13.97 20.23 -1.14
C LYS A 393 14.60 21.35 -1.99
N ASN A 394 15.10 22.41 -1.37
CA ASN A 394 15.70 23.55 -2.07
C ASN A 394 17.08 23.22 -2.69
N LEU A 395 17.93 22.47 -1.97
CA LEU A 395 19.25 22.06 -2.45
C LEU A 395 19.13 21.08 -3.62
N PHE A 396 18.15 20.18 -3.56
CA PHE A 396 17.91 19.21 -4.62
C PHE A 396 17.26 19.85 -5.86
N ALA A 397 16.38 20.86 -5.68
CA ALA A 397 15.91 21.69 -6.80
C ALA A 397 17.09 22.30 -7.58
N GLN A 398 18.07 22.86 -6.88
CA GLN A 398 19.30 23.38 -7.47
C GLN A 398 20.11 22.29 -8.18
N ALA A 399 20.27 21.11 -7.57
CA ALA A 399 20.96 19.95 -8.16
C ALA A 399 20.31 19.46 -9.47
N LEU A 400 19.05 19.80 -9.71
CA LEU A 400 18.29 19.48 -10.92
C LEU A 400 18.23 20.64 -11.95
N GLY A 401 18.78 21.81 -11.61
CA GLY A 401 18.82 23.00 -12.48
C GLY A 401 17.73 24.05 -12.21
N PHE A 402 16.97 23.92 -11.11
CA PHE A 402 15.95 24.87 -10.69
C PHE A 402 16.48 25.81 -9.61
N GLY A 403 16.62 27.10 -9.94
CA GLY A 403 17.05 28.16 -9.04
C GLY A 403 15.88 28.84 -8.32
N LYS A 404 16.16 29.59 -7.25
CA LYS A 404 15.15 30.46 -6.65
C LYS A 404 14.69 31.54 -7.63
N GLN A 405 13.44 31.96 -7.46
CA GLN A 405 12.97 33.29 -7.86
C GLN A 405 13.41 34.32 -6.81
#